data_AF-A0A947ET92-F1
#
_entry.id   AF-A0A947ET92-F1
#
_cell.length_a   1.000
_cell.length_b   1.000
_cell.length_c   1.000
_cell.angle_alpha   90.00
_cell.angle_beta   90.00
_cell.angle_gamma   90.00
#
_symmetry.space_group_name_H-M   'P 1'
#
loop_
_entity.id
_entity.type
_entity.pdbx_description
1 polymer ?
#
loop_
_entity_poly.entity_id
_entity_poly.type
_entity_poly.pdbx_seq_one_letter_code
_entity_poly.pdbx_strand_id
1 'polypeptide(L)'
;MVDNTQITKTISLEDYGIKNATVHYQLSAQELHNETLRLGQGVESSFGALAVNTGEFTGRSPKDRFIVKDEITRDKVWWGDINIPFDPEKFDKLYQKVVDYLGDKEIYARDAYACADDNYRLNIRVINEYPWSNLFAFNMFLRPDNDKLANFNEDWLVVNAPGFKADPAVDGTRQENFAILNFSKKIALIGGTGYTGEIKKGIFSALNFILPVDKNTFPMHCSANVGEDGDTAIFFGLSGTGKTTLSADPERKLIGDDEHGWTAENTIFNFEGGCYAKVINLSEENEPDI
;
A
#
# COMPACT_ATOMS: atom_id res chain seq x y z
N MET A 1 9.90 -30.19 7.34
CA MET A 1 10.63 -29.46 8.40
C MET A 1 10.82 -28.05 7.89
N VAL A 2 9.97 -27.13 8.35
CA VAL A 2 10.10 -25.72 7.98
C VAL A 2 11.22 -25.17 8.85
N ASP A 3 12.25 -24.66 8.21
CA ASP A 3 13.42 -24.12 8.88
C ASP A 3 12.99 -22.83 9.61
N ASN A 4 12.79 -22.93 10.93
CA ASN A 4 12.44 -21.84 11.85
C ASN A 4 13.68 -21.01 12.19
N THR A 5 14.52 -20.70 11.20
CA THR A 5 15.65 -19.81 11.40
C THR A 5 15.14 -18.36 11.40
N GLN A 6 14.81 -17.86 12.60
CA GLN A 6 14.62 -16.44 12.86
C GLN A 6 15.92 -15.69 12.54
N ILE A 7 16.07 -15.29 11.28
CA ILE A 7 17.01 -14.24 10.92
C ILE A 7 16.24 -12.94 11.14
N THR A 8 16.29 -12.38 12.35
CA THR A 8 15.93 -10.98 12.56
C THR A 8 16.99 -10.12 11.86
N LYS A 9 16.83 -9.95 10.54
CA LYS A 9 17.53 -8.88 9.83
C LYS A 9 17.04 -7.59 10.48
N THR A 10 17.91 -6.86 11.15
CA THR A 10 17.60 -5.49 11.59
C THR A 10 18.00 -4.55 10.47
N ILE A 11 17.22 -3.49 10.27
CA ILE A 11 17.51 -2.44 9.30
C ILE A 11 17.63 -1.11 10.04
N SER A 12 18.57 -0.26 9.63
CA SER A 12 18.61 1.12 10.09
C SER A 12 17.61 1.96 9.30
N LEU A 13 16.82 2.77 10.00
CA LEU A 13 15.91 3.75 9.39
C LEU A 13 16.38 5.19 9.61
N GLU A 14 17.63 5.38 10.06
CA GLU A 14 18.19 6.71 10.32
C GLU A 14 18.30 7.55 9.04
N ASP A 15 18.54 6.93 7.88
CA ASP A 15 18.58 7.59 6.58
C ASP A 15 17.21 8.18 6.18
N TYR A 16 16.13 7.69 6.78
CA TYR A 16 14.78 8.26 6.66
C TYR A 16 14.46 9.28 7.76
N GLY A 17 15.42 9.62 8.61
CA GLY A 17 15.24 10.54 9.73
C GLY A 17 14.56 9.94 10.96
N ILE A 18 14.24 8.63 10.96
CA ILE A 18 13.67 7.95 12.13
C ILE A 18 14.81 7.48 13.02
N LYS A 19 14.93 8.07 14.21
CA LYS A 19 16.03 7.81 15.15
C LYS A 19 15.55 7.01 16.36
N ASN A 20 16.42 6.15 16.87
CA ASN A 20 16.21 5.36 18.10
C ASN A 20 14.96 4.46 18.14
N ALA A 21 14.28 4.24 17.01
CA ALA A 21 13.14 3.35 16.96
C ALA A 21 13.59 1.89 17.07
N THR A 22 12.81 1.06 17.77
CA THR A 22 12.93 -0.40 17.74
C THR A 22 12.23 -0.89 16.47
N VAL A 23 13.01 -1.32 15.48
CA VAL A 23 12.48 -1.70 14.17
C VAL A 23 12.32 -3.22 14.07
N HIS A 24 11.08 -3.66 13.90
CA HIS A 24 10.73 -5.03 13.55
C HIS A 24 10.68 -5.18 12.03
N TYR A 25 11.75 -5.72 11.44
CA TYR A 25 11.89 -5.81 9.98
C TYR A 25 11.54 -7.19 9.43
N GLN A 26 10.73 -7.20 8.36
CA GLN A 26 10.32 -8.41 7.62
C GLN A 26 9.72 -9.52 8.50
N LEU A 27 8.99 -9.15 9.56
CA LEU A 27 8.24 -10.12 10.35
C LEU A 27 7.29 -10.92 9.45
N SER A 28 7.16 -12.21 9.75
CA SER A 28 6.20 -13.09 9.08
C SER A 28 4.76 -12.68 9.39
N ALA A 29 3.82 -13.15 8.56
CA ALA A 29 2.39 -12.89 8.77
C ALA A 29 1.92 -13.35 10.17
N GLN A 30 2.41 -14.50 10.65
CA GLN A 30 2.06 -15.00 11.98
C GLN A 30 2.66 -14.14 13.10
N GLU A 31 3.90 -13.66 12.96
CA GLU A 31 4.51 -12.76 13.94
C GLU A 31 3.75 -11.43 14.01
N LEU A 32 3.39 -10.85 12.86
CA LEU A 32 2.59 -9.61 12.82
C LEU A 32 1.19 -9.81 13.39
N HIS A 33 0.56 -10.96 13.15
CA HIS A 33 -0.71 -11.34 13.77
C HIS A 33 -0.55 -11.37 15.30
N ASN A 34 0.41 -12.14 15.81
CA ASN A 34 0.65 -12.27 17.25
C ASN A 34 0.99 -10.94 17.93
N GLU A 35 1.80 -10.09 17.28
CA GLU A 35 2.12 -8.75 17.75
C GLU A 35 0.87 -7.85 17.83
N THR A 36 -0.03 -7.94 16.84
CA THR A 36 -1.30 -7.20 16.88
C THR A 36 -2.16 -7.61 18.07
N LEU A 37 -2.22 -8.91 18.38
CA LEU A 37 -2.95 -9.43 19.55
C LEU A 37 -2.26 -9.02 20.86
N ARG A 38 -0.93 -9.11 20.93
CA ARG A 38 -0.12 -8.70 22.10
C ARG A 38 -0.35 -7.24 22.47
N LEU A 39 -0.45 -6.37 21.47
CA LEU A 39 -0.70 -4.94 21.65
C LEU A 39 -2.19 -4.60 21.88
N GLY A 40 -3.09 -5.59 21.83
CA GLY A 40 -4.53 -5.37 21.98
C GLY A 40 -5.16 -4.57 20.83
N GLN A 41 -4.52 -4.57 19.66
CA GLN A 41 -4.94 -3.78 18.49
C GLN A 41 -5.85 -4.55 17.53
N GLY A 42 -6.19 -5.79 17.86
CA GLY A 42 -7.09 -6.63 17.11
C GLY A 42 -7.53 -7.84 17.93
N VAL A 43 -8.43 -8.62 17.35
CA VAL A 43 -8.92 -9.88 17.90
C VAL A 43 -8.84 -10.97 16.86
N GLU A 44 -8.65 -12.21 17.29
CA GLU A 44 -8.71 -13.36 16.41
C GLU A 44 -10.18 -13.83 16.28
N SER A 45 -10.62 -14.01 15.03
CA SER A 45 -11.94 -14.58 14.73
C SER A 45 -11.97 -16.09 14.95
N SER A 46 -13.16 -16.69 14.91
CA SER A 46 -13.32 -18.16 14.96
C SER A 46 -12.62 -18.91 13.81
N PHE A 47 -12.26 -18.21 12.73
CA PHE A 47 -11.56 -18.76 11.57
C PHE A 47 -10.04 -18.57 11.64
N GLY A 48 -9.50 -18.01 12.73
CA GLY A 48 -8.08 -17.68 12.84
C GLY A 48 -7.66 -16.44 12.04
N ALA A 49 -8.61 -15.72 11.44
CA ALA A 49 -8.34 -14.44 10.78
C ALA A 49 -8.29 -13.30 11.80
N LEU A 50 -7.32 -12.40 11.64
CA LEU A 50 -7.18 -11.20 12.46
C LEU A 50 -8.23 -10.15 12.06
N ALA A 51 -9.02 -9.69 13.03
CA ALA A 51 -9.94 -8.57 12.88
C ALA A 51 -9.41 -7.34 13.61
N VAL A 52 -9.33 -6.21 12.90
CA VAL A 52 -8.85 -4.93 13.43
C VAL A 52 -9.89 -3.84 13.26
N ASN A 53 -9.82 -2.81 14.11
CA ASN A 53 -10.63 -1.61 13.99
C ASN A 53 -9.74 -0.44 13.53
N THR A 54 -10.04 0.16 12.38
CA THR A 54 -9.27 1.27 11.81
C THR A 54 -9.58 2.63 12.44
N GLY A 55 -10.45 2.66 13.45
CA GLY A 55 -10.84 3.85 14.19
C GLY A 55 -11.91 4.66 13.47
N GLU A 56 -11.78 5.99 13.50
CA GLU A 56 -12.72 6.93 12.88
C GLU A 56 -12.86 6.72 11.37
N PHE A 57 -11.76 6.39 10.70
CA PHE A 57 -11.70 6.27 9.25
C PHE A 57 -11.91 4.82 8.83
N THR A 58 -13.12 4.51 8.38
CA THR A 58 -13.52 3.19 7.82
C THR A 58 -13.48 3.14 6.29
N GLY A 59 -13.00 4.20 5.66
CA GLY A 59 -12.87 4.36 4.21
C GLY A 59 -11.83 5.41 3.86
N ARG A 60 -11.62 5.61 2.56
CA ARG A 60 -10.73 6.66 2.06
C ARG A 60 -11.22 8.05 2.46
N SER A 61 -10.28 8.98 2.55
CA SER A 61 -10.55 10.41 2.75
C SER A 61 -10.09 11.23 1.54
N PRO A 62 -10.83 11.25 0.41
CA PRO A 62 -10.36 11.86 -0.84
C PRO A 62 -9.96 13.33 -0.72
N LYS A 63 -10.62 14.08 0.18
CA LYS A 63 -10.34 15.51 0.42
C LYS A 63 -9.08 15.75 1.26
N ASP A 64 -8.49 14.70 1.81
CA ASP A 64 -7.24 14.73 2.59
C ASP A 64 -6.09 14.02 1.86
N ARG A 65 -6.31 13.70 0.57
CA ARG A 65 -5.28 13.20 -0.33
C ARG A 65 -4.66 14.36 -1.09
N PHE A 66 -3.36 14.51 -1.00
CA PHE A 66 -2.61 15.58 -1.64
C PHE A 66 -1.45 15.04 -2.48
N ILE A 67 -0.99 15.86 -3.42
CA ILE A 67 0.22 15.61 -4.20
C ILE A 67 1.09 16.85 -4.12
N VAL A 68 2.36 16.68 -3.75
CA VAL A 68 3.33 17.77 -3.71
C VAL A 68 3.47 18.38 -5.10
N LYS A 69 3.28 19.70 -5.20
CA LYS A 69 3.40 20.44 -6.45
C LYS A 69 4.82 20.97 -6.61
N ASP A 70 5.65 20.19 -7.29
CA ASP A 70 7.08 20.45 -7.53
C ASP A 70 7.38 20.48 -9.03
N GLU A 71 8.65 20.49 -9.42
CA GLU A 71 9.06 20.52 -10.84
C GLU A 71 8.67 19.25 -11.61
N ILE A 72 8.52 18.10 -10.94
CA ILE A 72 8.11 16.85 -11.58
C ILE A 72 6.62 16.86 -11.89
N THR A 73 5.81 17.35 -10.94
CA THR A 73 4.35 17.21 -10.99
C THR A 73 3.63 18.43 -11.55
N ARG A 74 4.21 19.63 -11.45
CA ARG A 74 3.55 20.92 -11.74
C ARG A 74 2.81 20.95 -13.07
N ASP A 75 3.43 20.44 -14.13
CA ASP A 75 2.89 20.51 -15.49
C ASP A 75 2.33 19.16 -16.00
N LYS A 76 2.48 18.08 -15.23
CA LYS A 76 2.06 16.72 -15.63
C LYS A 76 0.83 16.22 -14.88
N VAL A 77 0.62 16.70 -13.66
CA VAL A 77 -0.56 16.31 -12.86
C VAL A 77 -1.76 17.13 -13.27
N TRP A 78 -2.90 16.46 -13.44
CA TRP A 78 -4.19 17.11 -13.63
C TRP A 78 -4.73 17.64 -12.30
N TRP A 79 -4.38 18.88 -11.97
CA TRP A 79 -4.75 19.55 -10.71
C TRP A 79 -6.26 19.87 -10.64
N GLY A 80 -6.85 19.72 -9.45
CA GLY A 80 -8.26 20.03 -9.20
C GLY A 80 -8.74 19.47 -7.87
N ASP A 81 -10.05 19.25 -7.73
CA ASP A 81 -10.66 18.74 -6.49
C ASP A 81 -10.27 17.30 -6.14
N ILE A 82 -9.69 16.56 -7.10
CA ILE A 82 -9.20 15.18 -6.93
C ILE A 82 -7.70 15.14 -6.60
N ASN A 83 -6.90 15.92 -7.35
CA ASN A 83 -5.46 16.02 -7.14
C ASN A 83 -5.17 17.40 -6.54
N ILE A 84 -5.18 17.44 -5.21
CA ILE A 84 -5.04 18.67 -4.44
C ILE A 84 -3.54 18.97 -4.27
N PRO A 85 -3.06 20.16 -4.66
CA PRO A 85 -1.64 20.49 -4.55
C PRO A 85 -1.23 20.64 -3.08
N PHE A 86 -0.05 20.12 -2.73
CA PHE A 86 0.61 20.35 -1.45
C PHE A 86 1.90 21.14 -1.64
N ASP A 87 2.20 22.01 -0.69
CA ASP A 87 3.42 22.81 -0.70
C ASP A 87 4.65 21.96 -0.35
N PRO A 88 5.75 22.01 -1.12
CA PRO A 88 6.94 21.20 -0.84
C PRO A 88 7.59 21.50 0.52
N GLU A 89 7.66 22.76 0.95
CA GLU A 89 8.27 23.11 2.24
C GLU A 89 7.41 22.64 3.41
N LYS A 90 6.08 22.71 3.26
CA LYS A 90 5.15 22.12 4.25
C LYS A 90 5.27 20.61 4.30
N PHE A 91 5.43 19.93 3.16
CA PHE A 91 5.66 18.50 3.14
C PHE A 91 6.90 18.14 3.95
N ASP A 92 8.00 18.86 3.73
CA ASP A 92 9.27 18.59 4.42
C ASP A 92 9.15 18.77 5.94
N LYS A 93 8.48 19.84 6.38
CA LYS A 93 8.21 20.07 7.81
C LYS A 93 7.31 19.00 8.42
N LEU A 94 6.25 18.61 7.72
CA LEU A 94 5.31 17.58 8.18
C LEU A 94 5.99 16.20 8.20
N TYR A 95 6.76 15.85 7.18
CA TYR A 95 7.55 14.63 7.14
C TYR A 95 8.49 14.55 8.33
N GLN A 96 9.23 15.64 8.63
CA GLN A 96 10.12 15.68 9.79
C GLN A 96 9.37 15.41 11.10
N LYS A 97 8.20 16.03 11.30
CA LYS A 97 7.36 15.77 12.48
C LYS A 97 6.92 14.30 12.57
N VAL A 98 6.58 13.67 11.45
CA VAL A 98 6.16 12.27 11.42
C VAL A 98 7.32 11.34 11.77
N VAL A 99 8.51 11.56 11.20
CA VAL A 99 9.67 10.69 11.49
C VAL A 99 10.20 10.90 12.90
N ASP A 100 10.13 12.13 13.43
CA ASP A 100 10.42 12.41 14.85
C ASP A 100 9.41 11.70 15.76
N TYR A 101 8.12 11.70 15.40
CA TYR A 101 7.07 11.00 16.14
C TYR A 101 7.23 9.47 16.14
N LEU A 102 7.74 8.91 15.05
CA LEU A 102 8.06 7.49 14.96
C LEU A 102 9.36 7.13 15.69
N GLY A 103 10.19 8.13 16.01
CA GLY A 103 11.38 7.95 16.82
C GLY A 103 11.05 7.42 18.21
N ASP A 104 12.01 6.68 18.79
CA ASP A 104 11.91 6.06 20.13
C ASP A 104 10.71 5.07 20.32
N LYS A 105 10.02 4.68 19.24
CA LYS A 105 8.89 3.72 19.27
C LYS A 105 9.27 2.33 18.78
N GLU A 106 8.44 1.33 19.11
CA GLU A 106 8.38 0.07 18.38
C GLU A 106 7.62 0.29 17.07
N ILE A 107 8.27 0.01 15.93
CA ILE A 107 7.70 0.18 14.59
C ILE A 107 8.03 -1.02 13.71
N TYR A 108 7.35 -1.12 12.58
CA TYR A 108 7.43 -2.26 11.67
C TYR A 108 7.88 -1.80 10.30
N ALA A 109 8.82 -2.52 9.71
CA ALA A 109 9.34 -2.21 8.38
C ALA A 109 9.31 -3.46 7.50
N ARG A 110 8.94 -3.30 6.23
CA ARG A 110 9.00 -4.39 5.27
C ARG A 110 9.37 -3.90 3.88
N ASP A 111 10.13 -4.73 3.19
CA ASP A 111 10.48 -4.55 1.79
C ASP A 111 9.58 -5.45 0.94
N ALA A 112 8.99 -4.87 -0.09
CA ALA A 112 8.01 -5.49 -0.97
C ALA A 112 8.18 -5.01 -2.41
N TYR A 113 7.46 -5.63 -3.35
CA TYR A 113 7.35 -5.14 -4.71
C TYR A 113 5.91 -4.76 -5.04
N ALA A 114 5.74 -3.76 -5.91
CA ALA A 114 4.59 -3.66 -6.77
C ALA A 114 5.00 -3.99 -8.22
N CYS A 115 4.01 -4.35 -9.03
CA CYS A 115 4.17 -4.80 -10.42
C CYS A 115 4.85 -6.17 -10.54
N ALA A 116 4.08 -7.16 -10.99
CA ALA A 116 4.53 -8.54 -11.17
C ALA A 116 5.47 -8.72 -12.36
N ASP A 117 5.47 -7.81 -13.33
CA ASP A 117 6.43 -7.81 -14.44
C ASP A 117 7.76 -7.16 -14.00
N ASP A 118 8.85 -7.92 -14.10
CA ASP A 118 10.19 -7.52 -13.68
C ASP A 118 10.71 -6.24 -14.33
N ASN A 119 10.26 -5.89 -15.54
CA ASN A 119 10.66 -4.66 -16.23
C ASN A 119 9.99 -3.40 -15.65
N TYR A 120 8.86 -3.61 -14.96
CA TYR A 120 8.03 -2.57 -14.36
C TYR A 120 8.00 -2.64 -12.83
N ARG A 121 8.68 -3.64 -12.25
CA ARG A 121 8.79 -3.84 -10.81
C ARG A 121 9.19 -2.55 -10.11
N LEU A 122 8.44 -2.22 -9.07
CA LEU A 122 8.71 -1.10 -8.19
C LEU A 122 9.09 -1.64 -6.82
N ASN A 123 10.31 -1.36 -6.37
CA ASN A 123 10.74 -1.74 -5.02
C ASN A 123 10.13 -0.77 -4.01
N ILE A 124 9.44 -1.30 -3.00
CA ILE A 124 8.73 -0.49 -2.01
C ILE A 124 9.23 -0.87 -0.62
N ARG A 125 9.66 0.13 0.15
CA ARG A 125 9.85 0.01 1.59
C ARG A 125 8.66 0.60 2.31
N VAL A 126 8.00 -0.19 3.15
CA VAL A 126 6.84 0.23 3.92
C VAL A 126 7.23 0.28 5.40
N ILE A 127 7.14 1.48 5.98
CA ILE A 127 7.34 1.73 7.41
C ILE A 127 5.96 2.01 8.02
N ASN A 128 5.59 1.21 9.02
CA ASN A 128 4.31 1.28 9.69
C ASN A 128 4.51 1.47 11.20
N GLU A 129 3.67 2.31 11.80
CA GLU A 129 3.58 2.41 13.25
C GLU A 129 3.03 1.12 13.89
N TYR A 130 2.12 0.41 13.22
CA TYR A 130 1.41 -0.74 13.78
C TYR A 130 1.64 -2.05 13.00
N PRO A 131 1.65 -3.21 13.69
CA PRO A 131 1.91 -4.51 13.06
C PRO A 131 0.84 -4.89 12.05
N TRP A 132 -0.43 -4.62 12.32
CA TRP A 132 -1.52 -4.94 11.39
C TRP A 132 -1.46 -4.14 10.09
N SER A 133 -0.93 -2.91 10.12
CA SER A 133 -0.71 -2.12 8.91
C SER A 133 0.43 -2.71 8.08
N ASN A 134 1.46 -3.26 8.72
CA ASN A 134 2.53 -3.99 8.03
C ASN A 134 2.07 -5.36 7.52
N LEU A 135 1.16 -6.04 8.22
CA LEU A 135 0.49 -7.26 7.76
C LEU A 135 -0.36 -6.99 6.51
N PHE A 136 -1.05 -5.85 6.48
CA PHE A 136 -1.73 -5.40 5.28
C PHE A 136 -0.76 -5.22 4.10
N ALA A 137 0.38 -4.57 4.31
CA ALA A 137 1.41 -4.46 3.28
C ALA A 137 2.01 -5.82 2.86
N PHE A 138 2.14 -6.77 3.81
CA PHE A 138 2.54 -8.14 3.51
C PHE A 138 1.53 -8.85 2.59
N ASN A 139 0.24 -8.65 2.83
CA ASN A 139 -0.83 -9.26 2.05
C ASN A 139 -0.96 -8.61 0.67
N MET A 140 -0.93 -7.28 0.59
CA MET A 140 -1.25 -6.54 -0.63
C MET A 140 -0.13 -6.46 -1.64
N PHE A 141 1.13 -6.40 -1.20
CA PHE A 141 2.27 -6.26 -2.10
C PHE A 141 2.96 -7.60 -2.34
N LEU A 142 3.69 -7.69 -3.45
CA LEU A 142 4.46 -8.88 -3.82
C LEU A 142 5.64 -9.05 -2.86
N ARG A 143 5.94 -10.30 -2.50
CA ARG A 143 6.94 -10.65 -1.48
C ARG A 143 8.30 -10.93 -2.14
N PRO A 144 9.39 -10.28 -1.70
CA PRO A 144 10.73 -10.60 -2.19
C PRO A 144 11.19 -11.96 -1.68
N ASP A 145 11.97 -12.67 -2.50
CA ASP A 145 12.74 -13.81 -2.05
C ASP A 145 13.85 -13.36 -1.08
N ASN A 146 14.22 -14.23 -0.13
CA ASN A 146 15.21 -13.91 0.91
C ASN A 146 16.56 -13.42 0.36
N ASP A 147 16.98 -13.96 -0.79
CA ASP A 147 18.24 -13.60 -1.46
C ASP A 147 18.19 -12.18 -2.03
N LYS A 148 17.02 -11.73 -2.48
CA LYS A 148 16.82 -10.37 -3.02
C LYS A 148 16.80 -9.30 -1.94
N LEU A 149 16.54 -9.67 -0.68
CA LEU A 149 16.51 -8.73 0.45
C LEU A 149 17.90 -8.21 0.84
N ALA A 150 18.98 -8.95 0.56
CA ALA A 150 20.32 -8.56 1.02
C ALA A 150 20.83 -7.25 0.39
N ASN A 151 20.37 -6.92 -0.82
CA ASN A 151 20.75 -5.72 -1.56
C ASN A 151 19.51 -4.92 -1.98
N PHE A 152 18.46 -4.95 -1.16
CA PHE A 152 17.21 -4.27 -1.47
C PHE A 152 17.41 -2.75 -1.40
N ASN A 153 17.10 -2.07 -2.50
CA ASN A 153 17.02 -0.62 -2.59
C ASN A 153 15.61 -0.27 -3.02
N GLU A 154 14.91 0.51 -2.21
CA GLU A 154 13.57 0.96 -2.52
C GLU A 154 13.57 2.03 -3.62
N ASP A 155 12.60 1.93 -4.52
CA ASP A 155 12.23 3.02 -5.41
C ASP A 155 11.28 3.98 -4.72
N TRP A 156 10.38 3.46 -3.87
CA TRP A 156 9.38 4.24 -3.14
C TRP A 156 9.36 3.88 -1.67
N LEU A 157 9.22 4.92 -0.85
CA LEU A 157 9.00 4.79 0.58
C LEU A 157 7.54 5.06 0.92
N VAL A 158 6.92 4.17 1.68
CA VAL A 158 5.62 4.41 2.32
C VAL A 158 5.86 4.59 3.81
N VAL A 159 5.48 5.74 4.35
CA VAL A 159 5.52 6.01 5.80
C VAL A 159 4.08 6.16 6.28
N ASN A 160 3.65 5.24 7.14
CA ASN A 160 2.29 5.18 7.66
C ASN A 160 2.29 5.24 9.19
N ALA A 161 1.81 6.36 9.71
CA ALA A 161 1.72 6.68 11.14
C ALA A 161 0.28 7.05 11.53
N PRO A 162 -0.66 6.08 11.62
CA PRO A 162 -2.06 6.37 11.93
C PRO A 162 -2.27 7.15 13.23
N GLY A 163 -1.38 6.99 14.21
CA GLY A 163 -1.44 7.70 15.49
C GLY A 163 -0.94 9.14 15.45
N PHE A 164 -0.27 9.57 14.38
CA PHE A 164 0.17 10.95 14.21
C PHE A 164 -0.97 11.82 13.67
N LYS A 165 -1.32 12.89 14.38
CA LYS A 165 -2.35 13.86 13.97
C LYS A 165 -1.69 15.16 13.53
N ALA A 166 -1.91 15.57 12.29
CA ALA A 166 -1.46 16.86 11.79
C ALA A 166 -2.22 18.01 12.48
N ASP A 167 -1.57 19.16 12.60
CA ASP A 167 -2.21 20.43 12.97
C ASP A 167 -2.50 21.24 11.69
N PRO A 168 -3.77 21.31 11.23
CA PRO A 168 -4.14 22.02 10.00
C PRO A 168 -3.68 23.48 9.96
N ALA A 169 -3.58 24.13 11.13
CA ALA A 169 -3.22 25.53 11.22
C ALA A 169 -1.78 25.80 10.75
N VAL A 170 -0.88 24.82 10.88
CA VAL A 170 0.55 24.97 10.58
C VAL A 170 1.05 24.00 9.52
N ASP A 171 0.49 22.80 9.44
CA ASP A 171 0.97 21.73 8.57
C ASP A 171 0.44 21.83 7.14
N GLY A 172 -0.58 22.66 6.91
CA GLY A 172 -1.18 22.84 5.58
C GLY A 172 -2.05 21.69 5.11
N THR A 173 -2.39 20.76 6.01
CA THR A 173 -3.45 19.77 5.81
C THR A 173 -4.82 20.42 6.00
N ARG A 174 -5.88 19.74 5.56
CA ARG A 174 -7.27 20.19 5.74
C ARG A 174 -7.81 19.87 7.14
N GLN A 175 -7.42 18.71 7.67
CA GLN A 175 -7.78 18.20 9.00
C GLN A 175 -6.61 17.32 9.53
N GLU A 176 -6.84 16.60 10.62
CA GLU A 176 -5.77 15.86 11.32
C GLU A 176 -5.19 14.67 10.53
N ASN A 177 -5.98 14.04 9.65
CA ASN A 177 -5.51 12.99 8.75
C ASN A 177 -5.05 13.56 7.41
N PHE A 178 -4.13 12.83 6.78
CA PHE A 178 -3.55 13.17 5.50
C PHE A 178 -2.97 11.95 4.80
N ALA A 179 -2.99 11.97 3.48
CA ALA A 179 -2.27 11.06 2.60
C ALA A 179 -1.60 11.89 1.50
N ILE A 180 -0.27 12.02 1.52
CA ILE A 180 0.46 12.94 0.65
C ILE A 180 1.48 12.17 -0.19
N LEU A 181 1.44 12.36 -1.51
CA LEU A 181 2.42 11.81 -2.44
C LEU A 181 3.45 12.88 -2.82
N ASN A 182 4.73 12.55 -2.71
CA ASN A 182 5.83 13.36 -3.18
C ASN A 182 6.64 12.57 -4.21
N PHE A 183 6.55 12.96 -5.48
CA PHE A 183 7.20 12.26 -6.59
C PHE A 183 8.70 12.57 -6.69
N SER A 184 9.15 13.76 -6.28
CA SER A 184 10.58 14.08 -6.24
C SER A 184 11.33 13.27 -5.18
N LYS A 185 10.73 13.12 -4.00
CA LYS A 185 11.30 12.31 -2.91
C LYS A 185 10.91 10.83 -2.99
N LYS A 186 9.94 10.49 -3.85
CA LYS A 186 9.32 9.15 -3.99
C LYS A 186 8.78 8.61 -2.66
N ILE A 187 8.02 9.46 -1.97
CA ILE A 187 7.43 9.15 -0.65
C ILE A 187 5.90 9.20 -0.73
N ALA A 188 5.24 8.19 -0.17
CA ALA A 188 3.84 8.25 0.24
C ALA A 188 3.77 8.39 1.76
N LEU A 189 3.30 9.54 2.25
CA LEU A 189 3.23 9.86 3.67
C LEU A 189 1.77 9.84 4.14
N ILE A 190 1.44 9.00 5.11
CA ILE A 190 0.08 8.77 5.59
C ILE A 190 0.04 8.94 7.12
N GLY A 191 -0.87 9.78 7.62
CA GLY A 191 -1.05 10.00 9.06
C GLY A 191 -2.50 10.28 9.43
N GLY A 192 -2.83 10.09 10.71
CA GLY A 192 -4.12 10.39 11.33
C GLY A 192 -5.26 9.47 10.92
N THR A 193 -5.01 8.49 10.03
CA THR A 193 -5.99 7.50 9.57
C THR A 193 -5.45 6.09 9.70
N GLY A 194 -6.26 5.20 10.30
CA GLY A 194 -5.99 3.77 10.34
C GLY A 194 -6.47 3.02 9.10
N TYR A 195 -7.09 3.69 8.14
CA TYR A 195 -7.63 3.01 6.96
C TYR A 195 -6.51 2.50 6.04
N THR A 196 -6.30 1.18 6.01
CA THR A 196 -5.21 0.54 5.25
C THR A 196 -5.27 0.79 3.75
N GLY A 197 -6.46 1.05 3.20
CA GLY A 197 -6.62 1.33 1.77
C GLY A 197 -5.85 2.56 1.28
N GLU A 198 -5.46 3.49 2.18
CA GLU A 198 -4.56 4.59 1.81
C GLU A 198 -3.14 4.11 1.44
N ILE A 199 -2.66 3.01 2.04
CA ILE A 199 -1.35 2.40 1.72
C ILE A 199 -1.39 1.83 0.30
N LYS A 200 -2.39 1.00 -0.01
CA LYS A 200 -2.62 0.42 -1.35
C LYS A 200 -2.78 1.52 -2.40
N LYS A 201 -3.73 2.43 -2.19
CA LYS A 201 -4.08 3.44 -3.19
C LYS A 201 -3.04 4.56 -3.33
N GLY A 202 -2.18 4.76 -2.35
CA GLY A 202 -1.00 5.63 -2.46
C GLY A 202 -0.04 5.14 -3.53
N ILE A 203 0.35 3.87 -3.48
CA ILE A 203 1.21 3.24 -4.50
C ILE A 203 0.51 3.15 -5.85
N PHE A 204 -0.77 2.76 -5.88
CA PHE A 204 -1.54 2.76 -7.12
C PHE A 204 -1.55 4.14 -7.79
N SER A 205 -1.72 5.20 -7.01
CA SER A 205 -1.68 6.57 -7.50
C SER A 205 -0.32 6.95 -8.08
N ALA A 206 0.77 6.50 -7.44
CA ALA A 206 2.12 6.69 -7.96
C ALA A 206 2.31 5.98 -9.30
N LEU A 207 1.88 4.72 -9.41
CA LEU A 207 1.94 3.94 -10.64
C LEU A 207 1.08 4.54 -11.77
N ASN A 208 -0.09 5.10 -11.44
CA ASN A 208 -0.94 5.80 -12.42
C ASN A 208 -0.26 7.03 -13.04
N PHE A 209 0.77 7.57 -12.39
CA PHE A 209 1.60 8.65 -12.95
C PHE A 209 2.85 8.10 -13.63
N ILE A 210 3.59 7.23 -12.96
CA ILE A 210 4.89 6.72 -13.44
C ILE A 210 4.73 5.91 -14.73
N LEU A 211 3.73 5.02 -14.81
CA LEU A 211 3.61 4.10 -15.94
C LEU A 211 3.30 4.82 -17.27
N PRO A 212 2.35 5.77 -17.34
CA PRO A 212 2.13 6.54 -18.55
C PRO A 212 3.28 7.50 -18.88
N VAL A 213 3.84 8.17 -17.87
CA VAL A 213 4.81 9.26 -18.08
C VAL A 213 6.19 8.73 -18.44
N ASP A 214 6.64 7.66 -17.77
CA ASP A 214 8.04 7.21 -17.86
C ASP A 214 8.20 5.86 -18.57
N LYS A 215 7.11 5.09 -18.73
CA LYS A 215 7.17 3.68 -19.16
C LYS A 215 6.27 3.34 -20.34
N ASN A 216 5.54 4.31 -20.92
CA ASN A 216 4.59 4.08 -22.02
C ASN A 216 3.65 2.88 -21.77
N THR A 217 3.16 2.76 -20.53
CA THR A 217 2.34 1.63 -20.08
C THR A 217 1.01 2.16 -19.57
N PHE A 218 -0.07 1.46 -19.89
CA PHE A 218 -1.43 1.86 -19.51
C PHE A 218 -1.81 1.26 -18.14
N PRO A 219 -1.86 2.06 -17.06
CA PRO A 219 -2.35 1.61 -15.76
C PRO A 219 -3.88 1.54 -15.77
N MET A 220 -4.42 0.53 -15.13
CA MET A 220 -5.83 0.21 -15.14
C MET A 220 -6.33 -0.08 -13.73
N HIS A 221 -7.53 0.41 -13.44
CA HIS A 221 -8.30 0.06 -12.24
C HIS A 221 -9.40 -0.92 -12.64
N CYS A 222 -9.05 -2.20 -12.66
CA CYS A 222 -9.86 -3.30 -13.19
C CYS A 222 -9.52 -4.61 -12.48
N SER A 223 -10.41 -5.59 -12.53
CA SER A 223 -10.00 -6.98 -12.35
C SER A 223 -9.61 -7.60 -13.69
N ALA A 224 -8.82 -8.66 -13.67
CA ALA A 224 -8.46 -9.41 -14.87
C ALA A 224 -8.32 -10.91 -14.58
N ASN A 225 -8.70 -11.74 -15.54
CA ASN A 225 -8.54 -13.19 -15.50
C ASN A 225 -8.15 -13.75 -16.88
N VAL A 226 -7.65 -14.98 -16.89
CA VAL A 226 -7.18 -15.67 -18.10
C VAL A 226 -7.86 -17.04 -18.26
N GLY A 227 -8.35 -17.32 -19.47
CA GLY A 227 -8.92 -18.62 -19.82
C GLY A 227 -7.85 -19.68 -20.11
N GLU A 228 -8.27 -20.92 -20.32
CA GLU A 228 -7.34 -22.03 -20.62
C GLU A 228 -6.54 -21.81 -21.92
N ASP A 229 -7.14 -21.13 -22.90
CA ASP A 229 -6.53 -20.80 -24.19
C ASP A 229 -5.60 -19.57 -24.13
N GLY A 230 -5.43 -18.97 -22.94
CA GLY A 230 -4.60 -17.78 -22.73
C GLY A 230 -5.28 -16.46 -23.08
N ASP A 231 -6.58 -16.47 -23.43
CA ASP A 231 -7.37 -15.27 -23.65
C ASP A 231 -7.57 -14.52 -22.33
N THR A 232 -7.25 -13.22 -22.32
CA THR A 232 -7.38 -12.38 -21.13
C THR A 232 -8.65 -11.53 -21.20
N ALA A 233 -9.41 -11.50 -20.11
CA ALA A 233 -10.56 -10.60 -19.95
C ALA A 233 -10.24 -9.55 -18.89
N ILE A 234 -10.70 -8.32 -19.12
CA ILE A 234 -10.49 -7.16 -18.25
C ILE A 234 -11.86 -6.57 -17.90
N PHE A 235 -12.08 -6.31 -16.61
CA PHE A 235 -13.36 -5.84 -16.09
C PHE A 235 -13.19 -4.49 -15.41
N PHE A 236 -13.59 -3.42 -16.09
CA PHE A 236 -13.64 -2.08 -15.51
C PHE A 236 -14.94 -1.86 -14.75
N GLY A 237 -14.86 -1.17 -13.61
CA GLY A 237 -16.02 -0.92 -12.78
C GLY A 237 -15.66 -0.20 -11.48
N LEU A 238 -16.62 0.50 -10.89
CA LEU A 238 -16.44 1.11 -9.58
C LEU A 238 -16.59 0.06 -8.47
N SER A 239 -16.37 0.46 -7.23
CA SER A 239 -16.62 -0.39 -6.07
C SER A 239 -18.09 -0.82 -6.04
N GLY A 240 -18.36 -2.13 -5.96
CA GLY A 240 -19.72 -2.68 -5.85
C GLY A 240 -20.43 -2.92 -7.19
N THR A 241 -19.75 -2.77 -8.33
CA THR A 241 -20.34 -3.05 -9.66
C THR A 241 -20.09 -4.48 -10.16
N GLY A 242 -19.76 -5.42 -9.27
CA GLY A 242 -19.55 -6.83 -9.62
C GLY A 242 -18.19 -7.19 -10.20
N LYS A 243 -17.18 -6.30 -10.20
CA LYS A 243 -15.83 -6.60 -10.74
C LYS A 243 -15.24 -7.89 -10.16
N THR A 244 -15.20 -7.98 -8.83
CA THR A 244 -14.59 -9.10 -8.11
C THR A 244 -15.35 -10.40 -8.37
N THR A 245 -16.68 -10.36 -8.27
CA THR A 245 -17.57 -11.50 -8.53
C THR A 245 -17.43 -12.00 -9.96
N LEU A 246 -17.41 -11.12 -10.97
CA LEU A 246 -17.29 -11.51 -12.38
C LEU A 246 -15.88 -11.98 -12.75
N SER A 247 -14.84 -11.54 -12.04
CA SER A 247 -13.48 -12.01 -12.29
C SER A 247 -13.15 -13.36 -11.64
N ALA A 248 -13.86 -13.71 -10.58
CA ALA A 248 -13.75 -15.00 -9.86
C ALA A 248 -14.60 -16.07 -10.55
N ASP A 249 -14.34 -16.30 -11.83
CA ASP A 249 -14.95 -17.35 -12.63
C ASP A 249 -14.17 -18.65 -12.40
N PRO A 250 -14.80 -19.77 -11.97
CA PRO A 250 -14.10 -21.02 -11.68
C PRO A 250 -13.41 -21.64 -12.91
N GLU A 251 -13.83 -21.30 -14.13
CA GLU A 251 -13.21 -21.77 -15.37
C GLU A 251 -12.03 -20.88 -15.82
N ARG A 252 -11.72 -19.80 -15.08
CA ARG A 252 -10.68 -18.82 -15.44
C ARG A 252 -9.75 -18.52 -14.28
N LYS A 253 -8.46 -18.41 -14.55
CA LYS A 253 -7.45 -18.09 -13.52
C LYS A 253 -7.41 -16.59 -13.26
N LEU A 254 -7.63 -16.18 -12.01
CA LEU A 254 -7.53 -14.78 -11.62
C LEU A 254 -6.09 -14.27 -11.76
N ILE A 255 -5.91 -13.13 -12.45
CA ILE A 255 -4.64 -12.41 -12.52
C ILE A 255 -4.54 -11.42 -11.35
N GLY A 256 -5.63 -10.68 -11.08
CA GLY A 256 -5.77 -9.76 -9.95
C GLY A 256 -7.17 -9.15 -9.89
N ASP A 257 -7.53 -8.58 -8.74
CA ASP A 257 -8.89 -8.08 -8.46
C ASP A 257 -9.11 -6.58 -8.73
N ASP A 258 -8.04 -5.77 -8.82
CA ASP A 258 -8.22 -4.32 -8.78
C ASP A 258 -7.21 -3.48 -9.59
N GLU A 259 -5.93 -3.84 -9.65
CA GLU A 259 -4.88 -2.95 -10.20
C GLU A 259 -3.94 -3.67 -11.19
N HIS A 260 -3.92 -3.23 -12.46
CA HIS A 260 -3.13 -3.86 -13.52
C HIS A 260 -2.44 -2.84 -14.41
N GLY A 261 -1.37 -3.28 -15.08
CA GLY A 261 -0.72 -2.55 -16.17
C GLY A 261 -0.88 -3.31 -17.48
N TRP A 262 -1.01 -2.56 -18.57
CA TRP A 262 -1.01 -3.09 -19.92
C TRP A 262 0.15 -2.46 -20.71
N THR A 263 1.14 -3.29 -21.05
CA THR A 263 2.35 -2.87 -21.75
C THR A 263 2.11 -2.65 -23.24
N ALA A 264 3.03 -1.94 -23.89
CA ALA A 264 3.02 -1.77 -25.35
C ALA A 264 3.22 -3.11 -26.10
N GLU A 265 3.86 -4.08 -25.46
CA GLU A 265 4.05 -5.45 -25.95
C GLU A 265 2.80 -6.35 -25.74
N ASN A 266 1.67 -5.74 -25.37
CA ASN A 266 0.40 -6.41 -25.15
C ASN A 266 0.41 -7.45 -24.01
N THR A 267 1.14 -7.15 -22.94
CA THR A 267 1.16 -7.97 -21.71
C THR A 267 0.38 -7.26 -20.60
N ILE A 268 -0.46 -8.03 -19.92
CA ILE A 268 -1.21 -7.57 -18.74
C ILE A 268 -0.56 -8.16 -17.50
N PHE A 269 -0.27 -7.34 -16.52
CA PHE A 269 0.34 -7.77 -15.26
C PHE A 269 -0.34 -7.12 -14.06
N ASN A 270 -0.43 -7.88 -12.97
CA ASN A 270 -0.96 -7.39 -11.70
C ASN A 270 0.06 -6.47 -11.02
N PHE A 271 -0.41 -5.42 -10.33
CA PHE A 271 0.44 -4.61 -9.46
C PHE A 271 0.64 -5.23 -8.08
N GLU A 272 -0.29 -6.09 -7.67
CA GLU A 272 -0.46 -6.51 -6.28
C GLU A 272 -0.09 -7.99 -6.07
N GLY A 273 0.11 -8.35 -4.80
CA GLY A 273 0.38 -9.73 -4.33
C GLY A 273 -0.75 -10.35 -3.52
N GLY A 274 -1.91 -9.70 -3.47
CA GLY A 274 -3.12 -10.14 -2.77
C GLY A 274 -4.34 -9.31 -3.15
N CYS A 275 -5.45 -9.51 -2.45
CA CYS A 275 -6.76 -8.91 -2.74
C CYS A 275 -7.27 -8.09 -1.54
N TYR A 276 -8.07 -7.04 -1.81
CA TYR A 276 -8.71 -6.22 -0.75
C TYR A 276 -10.22 -6.20 -0.90
N ALA A 277 -10.83 -7.38 -0.69
CA ALA A 277 -12.24 -7.62 -0.91
C ALA A 277 -13.16 -6.91 0.11
N LYS A 278 -14.38 -6.62 -0.32
CA LYS A 278 -15.47 -6.17 0.56
C LYS A 278 -16.21 -7.38 1.08
N VAL A 279 -16.37 -7.45 2.40
CA VAL A 279 -16.96 -8.62 3.07
C VAL A 279 -18.32 -8.33 3.71
N ILE A 280 -18.92 -7.17 3.42
CA ILE A 280 -20.29 -6.88 3.87
C ILE A 280 -21.27 -7.77 3.10
N ASN A 281 -22.10 -8.52 3.83
CA ASN A 281 -23.02 -9.54 3.30
C ASN A 281 -22.34 -10.70 2.54
N LEU A 282 -21.04 -10.95 2.80
CA LEU A 282 -20.34 -12.10 2.25
C LEU A 282 -21.04 -13.40 2.69
N SER A 283 -21.24 -14.32 1.74
CA SER A 283 -21.69 -15.68 2.06
C SER A 283 -20.93 -16.70 1.24
N GLU A 284 -20.64 -17.85 1.86
CA GLU A 284 -19.99 -19.00 1.19
C GLU A 284 -20.76 -19.46 -0.06
N GLU A 285 -22.09 -19.28 -0.09
CA GLU A 285 -22.91 -19.62 -1.25
C GLU A 285 -22.66 -18.72 -2.47
N ASN A 286 -22.48 -17.41 -2.26
CA ASN A 286 -22.38 -16.43 -3.35
C ASN A 286 -20.93 -16.19 -3.76
N GLU A 287 -19.99 -16.28 -2.82
CA GLU A 287 -18.57 -16.01 -3.04
C GLU A 287 -17.67 -17.07 -2.38
N PRO A 288 -17.77 -18.37 -2.76
CA PRO A 288 -17.07 -19.47 -2.07
C PRO A 288 -15.54 -19.37 -2.08
N ASP A 289 -14.96 -18.65 -3.05
CA ASP A 289 -13.51 -18.47 -3.18
C ASP A 289 -12.97 -17.31 -2.32
N ILE A 290 -13.84 -16.46 -1.78
CA ILE A 290 -13.49 -15.30 -0.92
C ILE A 290 -13.70 -15.66 0.55
#